data_AF-A0A3D3PLN1-F1
#
_entry.id   AF-A0A3D3PLN1-F1
#
_cell.length_a   1.000
_cell.length_b   1.000
_cell.length_c   1.000
_cell.angle_alpha   90.00
_cell.angle_beta   90.00
_cell.angle_gamma   90.00
#
_symmetry.space_group_name_H-M   'P 1'
#
loop_
_entity.id
_entity.type
_entity.pdbx_description
1 polymer ?
#
loop_
_entity_poly.entity_id
_entity_poly.type
_entity_poly.pdbx_seq_one_letter_code
_entity_poly.pdbx_strand_id
1 'polypeptide(L)' 'MNLGRRTLWLGLLAACCAGAQAQQLQAHFSCSATRETEGQRALYADSGEIRIDGSRIDAFRWESALYRR' A
#
# COMPACT_ATOMS: atom_id res chain seq x y z
N MET A 1 -0.59 43.09 -19.98
CA MET A 1 -0.63 41.67 -20.39
C MET A 1 -0.28 40.68 -19.26
N ASN A 2 -0.48 41.00 -17.97
CA ASN A 2 0.04 40.16 -16.85
C ASN A 2 -1.02 39.39 -16.05
N LEU A 3 -2.32 39.70 -16.21
CA LEU A 3 -3.36 39.05 -15.40
C LEU A 3 -3.71 37.66 -15.93
N GLY A 4 -3.97 37.51 -17.23
CA GLY A 4 -4.32 36.22 -17.83
C GLY A 4 -3.23 35.15 -17.68
N ARG A 5 -1.95 35.53 -17.74
CA ARG A 5 -0.83 34.60 -17.52
C ARG A 5 -0.80 34.09 -16.08
N ARG A 6 -1.05 34.96 -15.09
CA ARG A 6 -1.13 34.59 -13.67
C ARG A 6 -2.28 33.64 -13.37
N THR A 7 -3.45 33.88 -13.95
CA THR A 7 -4.61 33.00 -13.79
C THR A 7 -4.36 31.61 -14.39
N LEU A 8 -3.64 31.54 -15.50
CA LEU A 8 -3.29 30.28 -16.16
C LEU A 8 -2.32 29.43 -15.32
N TRP A 9 -1.31 30.07 -14.71
CA TRP A 9 -0.38 29.39 -13.80
C TRP A 9 -1.05 28.87 -12.52
N LEU A 10 -1.98 29.65 -11.95
CA LEU A 10 -2.77 29.22 -10.79
C LEU A 10 -3.67 28.02 -11.11
N GLY A 11 -4.28 28.01 -12.29
CA GLY A 11 -5.07 26.87 -12.76
C GLY A 11 -4.24 25.60 -12.94
N LEU A 12 -3.03 25.73 -13.51
CA LEU A 12 -2.09 24.61 -13.66
C LEU A 12 -1.60 24.06 -12.32
N LEU A 13 -1.29 24.92 -11.35
CA LEU A 13 -0.89 24.49 -10.01
C LEU A 13 -2.02 23.77 -9.26
N ALA A 14 -3.26 24.25 -9.38
CA ALA A 14 -4.43 23.60 -8.77
C ALA A 14 -4.71 22.21 -9.37
N ALA A 15 -4.51 22.04 -10.68
CA ALA A 15 -4.68 20.75 -11.36
C ALA A 15 -3.65 19.69 -10.90
N CYS A 16 -2.42 20.10 -10.59
CA CYS A 16 -1.38 19.18 -10.08
C CYS A 16 -1.70 18.62 -8.68
N CYS A 17 -2.43 19.36 -7.84
CA CYS A 17 -2.79 18.91 -6.49
C CYS A 17 -3.90 17.85 -6.49
N ALA A 18 -4.73 17.78 -7.54
CA ALA A 18 -5.85 16.82 -7.61
C ALA A 18 -5.39 15.35 -7.74
N GLY A 19 -4.22 15.12 -8.36
CA GLY A 19 -3.70 13.76 -8.55
C GLY A 19 -3.27 13.04 -7.25
N ALA A 20 -2.97 13.80 -6.19
CA ALA A 20 -2.53 13.22 -4.93
C ALA A 20 -3.67 12.59 -4.10
N GLN A 21 -4.93 12.95 -4.37
CA GLN A 21 -6.08 12.51 -3.56
C GLN A 21 -6.82 11.29 -4.14
N ALA A 22 -6.46 10.85 -5.34
CA ALA A 22 -7.08 9.71 -6.04
C ALA A 22 -6.15 8.50 -6.15
N GLN A 23 -5.12 8.42 -5.31
CA GLN A 23 -4.21 7.28 -5.35
C GLN A 23 -4.94 6.02 -4.88
N GLN A 24 -5.07 5.08 -5.81
CA GLN A 24 -5.55 3.74 -5.52
C GLN A 24 -4.33 2.84 -5.29
N LEU A 25 -4.37 2.08 -4.20
CA LEU A 25 -3.35 1.08 -3.90
C LEU A 25 -4.04 -0.27 -3.76
N GLN A 26 -3.60 -1.25 -4.53
CA GLN A 26 -3.90 -2.66 -4.29
C GLN A 26 -2.58 -3.40 -4.19
N ALA A 27 -2.32 -3.99 -3.03
CA ALA A 27 -1.10 -4.73 -2.78
C ALA A 27 -1.39 -6.03 -2.04
N HIS A 28 -0.74 -7.09 -2.50
CA HIS A 28 -0.64 -8.36 -1.81
C HIS A 28 0.81 -8.59 -1.44
N PHE A 29 1.05 -9.02 -0.20
CA PHE A 29 2.39 -9.36 0.27
C PHE A 29 2.37 -10.73 0.94
N SER A 30 3.47 -11.45 0.79
CA SER A 30 3.67 -12.77 1.38
C SER A 30 5.14 -12.93 1.73
N CYS A 31 5.43 -13.47 2.91
CA CYS A 31 6.79 -13.82 3.30
C CYS A 31 6.78 -15.13 4.10
N SER A 32 7.94 -15.80 4.12
CA SER A 32 8.11 -17.00 4.92
C SER A 32 9.54 -17.15 5.39
N ALA A 33 9.72 -17.74 6.56
CA ALA A 33 11.02 -18.06 7.13
C ALA A 33 11.00 -19.47 7.72
N THR A 34 12.04 -20.24 7.42
CA THR A 34 12.29 -21.52 8.08
C THR A 34 13.28 -21.29 9.23
N ARG A 35 13.01 -21.89 10.39
CA ARG A 35 13.94 -21.90 11.54
C ARG A 35 14.03 -23.30 12.14
N GLU A 36 15.25 -23.71 12.47
CA GLU A 36 15.49 -24.89 13.29
C GLU A 36 15.44 -24.46 14.78
N THR A 37 14.65 -25.14 15.59
CA THR A 37 14.55 -24.93 17.04
C THR A 37 14.43 -26.28 17.72
N GLU A 38 15.35 -26.60 18.64
CA GLU A 38 15.36 -27.88 19.37
C GLU A 38 15.39 -29.13 18.48
N GLY A 39 16.03 -29.05 17.31
CA GLY A 39 16.09 -30.15 16.34
C GLY A 39 14.80 -30.34 15.52
N GLN A 40 13.81 -29.47 15.70
CA GLN A 40 12.60 -29.43 14.90
C GLN A 40 12.61 -28.25 13.93
N ARG A 41 12.18 -28.52 12.69
CA ARG A 41 12.03 -27.50 11.66
C ARG A 41 10.67 -26.83 11.77
N ALA A 42 10.66 -25.53 12.00
CA ALA A 42 9.47 -24.69 11.97
C ALA A 42 9.45 -23.81 10.70
N LEU A 43 8.29 -23.68 10.07
CA LEU A 43 8.03 -22.72 9.00
C LEU A 43 7.04 -21.66 9.50
N TYR A 44 7.50 -20.42 9.50
CA TYR A 44 6.70 -19.22 9.74
C TYR A 44 6.30 -18.65 8.40
N ALA A 45 5.02 -18.36 8.20
CA ALA A 45 4.52 -17.75 6.98
C ALA A 45 3.53 -16.64 7.33
N ASP A 46 3.68 -15.50 6.69
CA ASP A 46 2.77 -14.37 6.80
C ASP A 46 2.30 -13.97 5.41
N SER A 47 1.04 -13.56 5.31
CA SER A 47 0.48 -12.97 4.10
C SER A 47 -0.49 -11.85 4.45
N GLY A 48 -0.70 -10.95 3.49
CA GLY A 48 -1.71 -9.93 3.66
C GLY A 48 -2.08 -9.21 2.39
N GLU A 49 -3.13 -8.42 2.52
CA GLU A 49 -3.77 -7.64 1.47
C GLU A 49 -4.07 -6.25 2.01
N ILE A 50 -3.77 -5.23 1.21
CA ILE A 50 -4.25 -3.87 1.45
C ILE A 50 -4.86 -3.29 0.18
N ARG A 51 -6.05 -2.71 0.33
CA ARG A 51 -6.73 -1.95 -0.72
C ARG A 51 -7.12 -0.58 -0.19
N ILE A 52 -6.63 0.47 -0.85
CA ILE A 52 -6.90 1.87 -0.53
C ILE A 52 -7.53 2.53 -1.76
N ASP A 53 -8.63 3.25 -1.56
CA ASP A 53 -9.28 4.08 -2.56
C ASP A 53 -9.34 5.54 -2.07
N GLY A 54 -8.37 6.35 -2.52
CA GLY A 54 -8.18 7.72 -2.05
C GLY A 54 -7.89 7.77 -0.55
N SER A 55 -8.87 8.20 0.25
CA SER A 55 -8.76 8.30 1.71
C SER A 55 -9.39 7.13 2.48
N ARG A 56 -9.96 6.15 1.77
CA ARG A 56 -10.66 5.01 2.37
C ARG A 56 -9.81 3.76 2.29
N ILE A 57 -9.71 3.04 3.40
CA ILE A 57 -9.20 1.66 3.40
C ILE A 57 -10.39 0.74 3.13
N ASP A 58 -10.36 0.07 1.99
CA ASP A 58 -11.42 -0.82 1.56
C ASP A 58 -11.22 -2.26 2.04
N ALA A 59 -9.96 -2.68 2.13
CA ALA A 59 -9.59 -3.99 2.64
C ALA A 59 -8.24 -3.90 3.34
N PHE A 60 -8.16 -4.53 4.50
CA PHE A 60 -6.91 -4.81 5.20
C PHE A 60 -7.03 -6.19 5.82
N ARG A 61 -6.22 -7.14 5.34
CA ARG A 61 -6.19 -8.51 5.83
C ARG A 61 -4.76 -8.91 6.14
N TRP A 62 -4.59 -9.63 7.24
CA TRP A 62 -3.32 -10.21 7.65
C TRP A 62 -3.57 -11.63 8.15
N GLU A 63 -2.78 -12.57 7.67
CA GLU A 63 -2.85 -13.98 8.06
C GLU A 63 -1.45 -14.49 8.37
N SER A 64 -1.30 -15.05 9.57
CA SER A 64 -0.06 -15.68 10.04
C SER A 64 -0.28 -17.18 10.25
N ALA A 65 0.66 -17.99 9.78
CA ALA A 65 0.63 -19.43 9.90
C ALA A 65 1.98 -19.97 10.43
N LEU A 66 1.88 -20.99 11.30
CA LEU A 66 3.02 -21.73 11.81
C LEU A 66 2.85 -23.20 11.48
N TYR A 67 3.81 -23.76 10.75
CA TYR A 67 3.87 -25.19 10.45
C TYR A 67 5.03 -25.81 11.23
N ARG A 68 4.75 -26.85 12.00
CA ARG A 68 5.73 -27.68 12.71
C ARG A 68 5.63 -29.11 12.20
N ARG A 69 6.76 -29.80 12.09
CA ARG A 69 6.84 -31.24 11.80
C ARG A 69 7.34 -31.99 13.02
#